data_AF-A0A967NAK9-F1
#
_entry.id   AF-A0A967NAK9-F1
#
_cell.length_a   1.000
_cell.length_b   1.000
_cell.length_c   1.000
_cell.angle_alpha   90.00
_cell.angle_beta   90.00
_cell.angle_gamma   90.00
#
_symmetry.space_group_name_H-M   'P 1'
#
loop_
_entity.id
_entity.type
_entity.pdbx_description
1 polymer ?
#
loop_
_entity_poly.entity_id
_entity_poly.type
_entity_poly.pdbx_seq_one_letter_code
_entity_poly.pdbx_strand_id
1 'polypeptide(L)'
;PAPVYDTLLNEAWEARSVVAGVFVPPRSGAGEVDVSPEFARFVRSVAVHRPAVVVSYGSPYLLDGFPEVGSYLLAWGGREVSQEAGVRALLGAAPISGTLPISLPPFHGLREGLRREALPGVEGVAPAPDPLSEAGILPAGRPDAAAGEAPDTAADAGPPLPPLYASAAEADPGSGGMSTRELARLDTLILEAVRDSASPGAALAVARRGRLVRLRGYGRTDWAPDAPPATPTTLYDLASLTKVVGTTTAAMLLVDEGHLELDAPVVRYLPWWAGGDARKEEVTVRQLLLHRAGLPPFRRFFLEMEGRTAYRRAIGALSLEYAPGSRTVYSDIGMMTLAFVIEEITGRGLDAFLRERVWRPLGMLDTGFRPEPERRVRVAPTEVDTLYRETHVHGEVHDENAYALGGVAGHAGLFSTAADLAVFAATVLAGGAIEACPAGPPRPGAAAGGGDTARAAGPRA
;
A
#
# COMPACT_ATOMS: atom_id res chain seq x y z
N PRO A 1 -31.38 -1.30 -0.20
CA PRO A 1 -32.64 -2.07 -0.04
C PRO A 1 -33.58 -1.83 -1.24
N ALA A 2 -34.26 -2.85 -1.75
CA ALA A 2 -35.12 -2.76 -2.95
C ALA A 2 -36.12 -1.58 -2.95
N PRO A 3 -36.82 -1.25 -1.83
CA PRO A 3 -37.78 -0.14 -1.81
C PRO A 3 -37.18 1.25 -2.08
N VAL A 4 -35.88 1.42 -1.80
CA VAL A 4 -35.16 2.67 -2.10
C VAL A 4 -35.00 2.81 -3.62
N TYR A 5 -34.63 1.73 -4.30
CA TYR A 5 -34.47 1.75 -5.75
C TYR A 5 -35.80 1.92 -6.48
N ASP A 6 -36.88 1.33 -5.98
CA ASP A 6 -38.22 1.51 -6.56
C ASP A 6 -38.66 2.97 -6.50
N THR A 7 -38.37 3.67 -5.39
CA THR A 7 -38.64 5.12 -5.27
C THR A 7 -37.77 5.92 -6.24
N LEU A 8 -36.47 5.61 -6.33
CA LEU A 8 -35.53 6.29 -7.22
C LEU A 8 -35.83 6.05 -8.71
N LEU A 9 -36.48 4.94 -9.08
CA LEU A 9 -36.84 4.68 -10.48
C LEU A 9 -37.79 5.74 -11.02
N ASN A 10 -38.74 6.20 -10.22
CA ASN A 10 -39.68 7.24 -10.65
C ASN A 10 -38.94 8.56 -10.92
N GLU A 11 -38.00 8.95 -10.05
CA GLU A 11 -37.18 10.15 -10.26
C GLU A 11 -36.25 10.00 -11.46
N ALA A 12 -35.62 8.83 -11.60
CA ALA A 12 -34.75 8.50 -12.71
C ALA A 12 -35.50 8.55 -14.05
N TRP A 13 -36.77 8.12 -14.08
CA TRP A 13 -37.62 8.17 -15.26
C TRP A 13 -38.06 9.58 -15.65
N GLU A 14 -37.93 10.58 -14.79
CA GLU A 14 -38.18 11.98 -15.13
C GLU A 14 -36.88 12.70 -15.55
N ALA A 15 -35.72 12.22 -15.08
CA ALA A 15 -34.42 12.82 -15.35
C ALA A 15 -33.99 12.74 -16.83
N ARG A 16 -33.34 13.79 -17.36
CA ARG A 16 -32.81 13.82 -18.73
C ARG A 16 -31.76 12.72 -18.97
N SER A 17 -30.93 12.47 -17.97
CA SER A 17 -29.87 11.46 -17.97
C SER A 17 -29.59 11.06 -16.54
N VAL A 18 -29.08 9.84 -16.35
CA VAL A 18 -28.74 9.32 -15.02
C VAL A 18 -27.26 8.97 -14.96
N VAL A 19 -26.60 9.39 -13.89
CA VAL A 19 -25.21 9.03 -13.59
C VAL A 19 -25.22 8.16 -12.34
N ALA A 20 -24.69 6.95 -12.46
CA ALA A 20 -24.60 6.00 -11.36
C ALA A 20 -23.13 5.78 -10.98
N GLY A 21 -22.71 6.33 -9.84
CA GLY A 21 -21.39 6.09 -9.27
C GLY A 21 -21.36 4.80 -8.46
N VAL A 22 -20.42 3.90 -8.75
CA VAL A 22 -20.34 2.56 -8.14
C VAL A 22 -19.01 2.39 -7.41
N PHE A 23 -19.08 2.26 -6.09
CA PHE A 23 -17.92 2.18 -5.19
C PHE A 23 -17.70 0.75 -4.72
N VAL A 24 -17.26 -0.13 -5.62
CA VAL A 24 -16.90 -1.51 -5.30
C VAL A 24 -15.39 -1.67 -5.49
N PRO A 25 -14.57 -1.61 -4.42
CA PRO A 25 -13.14 -1.83 -4.55
C PRO A 25 -12.84 -3.31 -4.83
N PRO A 26 -11.91 -3.64 -5.73
CA PRO A 26 -11.47 -5.01 -5.93
C PRO A 26 -10.81 -5.52 -4.65
N ARG A 27 -11.22 -6.70 -4.17
CA ARG A 27 -10.63 -7.36 -2.99
C ARG A 27 -10.09 -8.71 -3.40
N SER A 28 -8.77 -8.90 -3.25
CA SER A 28 -8.14 -10.20 -3.49
C SER A 28 -8.70 -11.27 -2.55
N GLY A 29 -9.07 -12.44 -3.08
CA GLY A 29 -9.57 -13.58 -2.31
C GLY A 29 -11.02 -13.48 -1.82
N ALA A 30 -11.69 -12.35 -2.05
CA ALA A 30 -13.16 -12.33 -2.08
C ALA A 30 -13.58 -12.90 -3.45
N GLY A 31 -14.65 -13.70 -3.49
CA GLY A 31 -15.16 -14.33 -4.73
C GLY A 31 -15.64 -13.31 -5.77
N GLU A 32 -16.92 -13.36 -6.14
CA GLU A 32 -17.48 -12.38 -7.08
C GLU A 32 -17.40 -10.96 -6.49
N VAL A 33 -16.66 -10.08 -7.17
CA VAL A 33 -16.61 -8.64 -6.90
C VAL A 33 -17.74 -8.00 -7.70
N ASP A 34 -18.96 -8.14 -7.20
CA ASP A 34 -20.16 -7.70 -7.90
C ASP A 34 -20.99 -6.72 -7.05
N VAL A 35 -21.83 -5.95 -7.73
CA VAL A 35 -22.86 -5.13 -7.11
C VAL A 35 -24.01 -5.99 -6.59
N SER A 36 -24.81 -5.47 -5.66
CA SER A 36 -26.01 -6.19 -5.23
C SER A 36 -26.98 -6.43 -6.41
N PRO A 37 -27.69 -7.57 -6.49
CA PRO A 37 -28.68 -7.83 -7.53
C PRO A 37 -29.78 -6.76 -7.64
N GLU A 38 -30.13 -6.11 -6.52
CA GLU A 38 -31.09 -5.01 -6.48
C GLU A 38 -30.55 -3.78 -7.22
N PHE A 39 -29.31 -3.38 -6.96
CA PHE A 39 -28.66 -2.27 -7.65
C PHE A 39 -28.48 -2.56 -9.14
N ALA A 40 -28.04 -3.77 -9.50
CA ALA A 40 -27.91 -4.16 -10.90
C ALA A 40 -29.26 -4.06 -11.64
N ARG A 41 -30.35 -4.57 -11.03
CA ARG A 41 -31.71 -4.43 -11.58
C ARG A 41 -32.12 -2.98 -11.76
N PHE A 42 -31.84 -2.12 -10.78
CA PHE A 42 -32.11 -0.69 -10.86
C PHE A 42 -31.40 -0.05 -12.06
N VAL A 43 -30.08 -0.21 -12.16
CA VAL A 43 -29.28 0.38 -13.26
C VAL A 43 -29.75 -0.11 -14.62
N ARG A 44 -30.00 -1.42 -14.78
CA ARG A 44 -30.54 -1.98 -16.03
C ARG A 44 -31.89 -1.38 -16.40
N SER A 45 -32.78 -1.23 -15.41
CA SER A 45 -34.12 -0.67 -15.63
C SER A 45 -34.04 0.79 -16.07
N VAL A 46 -33.12 1.57 -15.50
CA VAL A 46 -32.88 2.96 -15.92
C VAL A 46 -32.26 3.01 -17.32
N ALA A 47 -31.22 2.22 -17.60
CA ALA A 47 -30.46 2.25 -18.85
C ALA A 47 -31.32 1.93 -20.09
N VAL A 48 -32.36 1.11 -19.94
CA VAL A 48 -33.32 0.80 -21.01
C VAL A 48 -34.22 2.01 -21.36
N HIS A 49 -34.49 2.90 -20.42
CA HIS A 49 -35.47 3.98 -20.58
C HIS A 49 -34.83 5.37 -20.75
N ARG A 50 -33.66 5.59 -20.15
CA ARG A 50 -32.98 6.89 -20.09
C ARG A 50 -31.50 6.71 -20.40
N PRO A 51 -30.85 7.71 -21.02
CA PRO A 51 -29.40 7.73 -21.14
C PRO A 51 -28.75 7.60 -19.76
N ALA A 52 -28.04 6.49 -19.56
CA ALA A 52 -27.37 6.17 -18.31
C ALA A 52 -25.86 6.11 -18.51
N VAL A 53 -25.13 6.72 -17.58
CA VAL A 53 -23.68 6.56 -17.46
C VAL A 53 -23.40 5.86 -16.14
N VAL A 54 -22.60 4.80 -16.18
CA VAL A 54 -22.06 4.20 -14.95
C VAL A 54 -20.61 4.60 -14.80
N VAL A 55 -20.24 5.09 -13.61
CA VAL A 55 -18.86 5.40 -13.23
C VAL A 55 -18.40 4.38 -12.21
N SER A 56 -17.41 3.57 -12.55
CA SER A 56 -16.81 2.60 -11.63
C SER A 56 -15.61 3.20 -10.88
N TYR A 57 -15.75 3.27 -9.56
CA TYR A 57 -14.75 3.74 -8.61
C TYR A 57 -14.04 2.58 -7.90
N GLY A 58 -13.53 1.63 -8.70
CA GLY A 58 -12.75 0.50 -8.18
C GLY A 58 -12.66 -0.66 -9.15
N SER A 59 -13.62 -1.58 -9.07
CA SER A 59 -13.60 -2.82 -9.86
C SER A 59 -13.96 -2.52 -11.32
N PRO A 60 -13.09 -2.85 -12.29
CA PRO A 60 -13.38 -2.57 -13.69
C PRO A 60 -14.42 -3.54 -14.28
N TYR A 61 -14.66 -4.68 -13.63
CA TYR A 61 -15.48 -5.80 -14.12
C TYR A 61 -16.99 -5.65 -13.85
N LEU A 62 -17.43 -4.55 -13.22
CA LEU A 62 -18.84 -4.35 -12.86
C LEU A 62 -19.78 -4.22 -14.06
N LEU A 63 -19.22 -3.95 -15.25
CA LEU A 63 -19.99 -3.84 -16.50
C LEU A 63 -20.82 -5.10 -16.80
N ASP A 64 -20.36 -6.29 -16.35
CA ASP A 64 -21.10 -7.54 -16.51
C ASP A 64 -22.48 -7.52 -15.81
N GLY A 65 -22.62 -6.75 -14.72
CA GLY A 65 -23.88 -6.59 -14.00
C GLY A 65 -24.92 -5.74 -14.74
N PHE A 66 -24.52 -4.96 -15.75
CA PHE A 66 -25.40 -4.03 -16.47
C PHE A 66 -24.91 -3.77 -17.91
N PRO A 67 -24.86 -4.81 -18.76
CA PRO A 67 -24.32 -4.70 -20.13
C PRO A 67 -25.14 -3.76 -21.04
N GLU A 68 -26.36 -3.40 -20.65
CA GLU A 68 -27.25 -2.50 -21.38
C GLU A 68 -26.88 -1.01 -21.22
N VAL A 69 -25.93 -0.68 -20.34
CA VAL A 69 -25.48 0.70 -20.13
C VAL A 69 -24.67 1.17 -21.33
N GLY A 70 -25.13 2.24 -21.99
CA GLY A 70 -24.49 2.78 -23.19
C GLY A 70 -23.16 3.51 -22.96
N SER A 71 -22.84 3.91 -21.72
CA SER A 71 -21.62 4.63 -21.37
C SER A 71 -21.06 4.16 -20.03
N TYR A 72 -19.82 3.68 -20.04
CA TYR A 72 -19.13 3.18 -18.85
C TYR A 72 -17.78 3.89 -18.66
N LEU A 73 -17.61 4.58 -17.54
CA LEU A 73 -16.40 5.31 -17.18
C LEU A 73 -15.66 4.59 -16.05
N LEU A 74 -14.39 4.26 -16.26
CA LEU A 74 -13.52 3.71 -15.23
C LEU A 74 -12.70 4.81 -14.57
N ALA A 75 -12.94 5.04 -13.28
CA ALA A 75 -12.17 5.97 -12.47
C ALA A 75 -11.10 5.26 -11.59
N TRP A 76 -11.01 3.93 -11.67
CA TRP A 76 -10.01 3.04 -11.04
C TRP A 76 -9.91 3.04 -9.51
N GLY A 77 -10.48 4.01 -8.82
CA GLY A 77 -10.43 4.09 -7.36
C GLY A 77 -11.52 4.98 -6.78
N GLY A 78 -11.89 4.72 -5.53
CA GLY A 78 -12.88 5.52 -4.79
C GLY A 78 -12.30 6.67 -4.00
N ARG A 79 -11.04 7.07 -4.25
CA ARG A 79 -10.42 8.22 -3.57
C ARG A 79 -10.90 9.53 -4.22
N GLU A 80 -10.84 10.62 -3.45
CA GLU A 80 -11.32 11.95 -3.86
C GLU A 80 -10.74 12.39 -5.21
N VAL A 81 -9.43 12.26 -5.42
CA VAL A 81 -8.77 12.55 -6.70
C VAL A 81 -9.39 11.80 -7.90
N SER A 82 -9.73 10.52 -7.73
CA SER A 82 -10.37 9.71 -8.77
C SER A 82 -11.82 10.13 -9.01
N GLN A 83 -12.53 10.53 -7.95
CA GLN A 83 -13.89 11.04 -8.03
C GLN A 83 -13.94 12.39 -8.76
N GLU A 84 -13.08 13.33 -8.38
CA GLU A 84 -12.97 14.64 -9.04
C GLU A 84 -12.57 14.50 -10.50
N ALA A 85 -11.54 13.69 -10.80
CA ALA A 85 -11.13 13.42 -12.17
C ALA A 85 -12.27 12.79 -12.98
N GLY A 86 -12.97 11.80 -12.40
CA GLY A 86 -14.12 11.15 -13.03
C GLY A 86 -15.26 12.12 -13.33
N VAL A 87 -15.59 13.03 -12.41
CA VAL A 87 -16.64 14.05 -12.58
C VAL A 87 -16.23 15.10 -13.61
N ARG A 88 -14.99 15.63 -13.54
CA ARG A 88 -14.46 16.59 -14.53
C ARG A 88 -14.45 15.97 -15.93
N ALA A 89 -13.99 14.73 -16.05
CA ALA A 89 -14.04 13.98 -17.29
C ALA A 89 -15.49 13.74 -17.74
N LEU A 90 -16.44 13.41 -16.86
CA LEU A 90 -17.81 13.18 -17.29
C LEU A 90 -18.47 14.45 -17.85
N LEU A 91 -18.23 15.59 -17.22
CA LEU A 91 -18.82 16.89 -17.57
C LEU A 91 -18.10 17.60 -18.73
N GLY A 92 -16.98 17.05 -19.22
CA GLY A 92 -16.22 17.66 -20.32
C GLY A 92 -15.20 18.70 -19.89
N ALA A 93 -15.00 18.91 -18.59
CA ALA A 93 -13.99 19.82 -18.05
C ALA A 93 -12.57 19.24 -18.07
N ALA A 94 -12.43 17.94 -18.35
CA ALA A 94 -11.16 17.27 -18.57
C ALA A 94 -11.28 16.34 -19.79
N PRO A 95 -10.20 16.16 -20.57
CA PRO A 95 -10.17 15.20 -21.64
C PRO A 95 -10.14 13.77 -21.08
N ILE A 96 -10.53 12.82 -21.92
CA ILE A 96 -10.40 11.38 -21.70
C ILE A 96 -9.41 10.89 -22.75
N SER A 97 -8.18 10.61 -22.32
CA SER A 97 -7.09 10.16 -23.20
C SER A 97 -6.72 8.68 -22.97
N GLY A 98 -7.11 8.12 -21.82
CA GLY A 98 -6.78 6.77 -21.40
C GLY A 98 -7.46 5.67 -22.24
N THR A 99 -6.82 4.50 -22.25
CA THR A 99 -7.38 3.27 -22.83
C THR A 99 -7.28 2.15 -21.80
N LEU A 100 -8.07 1.09 -21.94
CA LEU A 100 -8.09 -0.01 -20.99
C LEU A 100 -6.70 -0.70 -20.91
N PRO A 101 -6.05 -0.74 -19.74
CA PRO A 101 -4.78 -1.44 -19.54
C PRO A 101 -4.97 -2.96 -19.37
N ILE A 102 -6.22 -3.43 -19.36
CA ILE A 102 -6.65 -4.82 -19.22
C ILE A 102 -7.78 -5.10 -20.22
N SER A 103 -8.12 -6.36 -20.44
CA SER A 103 -9.37 -6.74 -21.12
C SER A 103 -10.53 -6.82 -20.14
N LEU A 104 -11.75 -6.51 -20.61
CA LEU A 104 -13.03 -6.72 -19.91
C LEU A 104 -13.92 -7.68 -20.72
N PRO A 105 -13.61 -8.99 -20.76
CA PRO A 105 -14.43 -9.95 -21.51
C PRO A 105 -15.85 -10.05 -20.92
N PRO A 106 -16.88 -10.28 -21.75
CA PRO A 106 -16.82 -10.39 -23.21
C PRO A 106 -16.86 -9.04 -23.96
N PHE A 107 -16.92 -7.91 -23.26
CA PHE A 107 -17.28 -6.61 -23.82
C PHE A 107 -16.13 -5.89 -24.54
N HIS A 108 -14.94 -5.84 -23.93
CA HIS A 108 -13.84 -5.00 -24.41
C HIS A 108 -12.47 -5.68 -24.33
N GLY A 109 -11.66 -5.48 -25.38
CA GLY A 109 -10.27 -5.91 -25.46
C GLY A 109 -9.27 -4.97 -24.77
N LEU A 110 -8.02 -5.41 -24.69
CA LEU A 110 -6.89 -4.62 -24.21
C LEU A 110 -6.70 -3.37 -25.10
N ARG A 111 -6.47 -2.20 -24.50
CA ARG A 111 -6.29 -0.88 -25.14
C ARG A 111 -7.52 -0.34 -25.87
N GLU A 112 -8.69 -0.93 -25.67
CA GLU A 112 -9.95 -0.31 -26.11
C GLU A 112 -10.36 0.83 -25.18
N GLY A 113 -11.17 1.76 -25.67
CA GLY A 113 -11.64 2.92 -24.92
C GLY A 113 -11.96 4.09 -25.83
N LEU A 114 -12.78 5.01 -25.34
CA LEU A 114 -13.12 6.23 -26.06
C LEU A 114 -12.15 7.34 -25.69
N ARG A 115 -11.59 8.01 -26.71
CA ARG A 115 -10.87 9.26 -26.52
C ARG A 115 -11.81 10.43 -26.74
N ARG A 116 -11.71 11.45 -25.90
CA ARG A 116 -12.51 12.66 -26.00
C ARG A 116 -11.70 13.86 -25.52
N GLU A 117 -11.67 14.92 -26.30
CA GLU A 117 -11.11 16.20 -25.86
C GLU A 117 -11.97 16.85 -24.77
N ALA A 118 -11.40 17.82 -24.05
CA ALA A 118 -12.17 18.70 -23.20
C ALA A 118 -13.11 19.58 -24.05
N LEU A 119 -14.28 19.92 -23.49
CA LEU A 119 -15.24 20.80 -24.15
C LEU A 119 -14.81 22.26 -24.00
N PRO A 120 -14.73 23.05 -25.09
CA PRO A 120 -14.37 24.46 -25.01
C PRO A 120 -15.34 25.23 -24.10
N GLY A 121 -14.80 26.03 -23.17
CA GLY A 121 -15.58 26.88 -22.26
C GLY A 121 -16.19 26.16 -21.05
N VAL A 122 -15.85 24.89 -20.82
CA VAL A 122 -16.19 24.16 -19.59
C VAL A 122 -14.96 24.15 -18.69
N GLU A 123 -14.76 25.24 -17.94
CA GLU A 123 -13.65 25.37 -16.98
C GLU A 123 -14.20 25.27 -15.55
N GLY A 124 -13.58 24.44 -14.71
CA GLY A 124 -13.91 24.31 -13.29
C GLY A 124 -15.30 23.70 -13.01
N VAL A 125 -15.33 22.40 -12.67
CA VAL A 125 -16.52 21.83 -12.01
C VAL A 125 -16.45 22.21 -10.54
N ALA A 126 -17.13 23.29 -10.17
CA ALA A 126 -17.25 23.65 -8.76
C ALA A 126 -18.02 22.54 -8.01
N PRO A 127 -17.53 22.06 -6.85
CA PRO A 127 -18.33 21.17 -6.02
C PRO A 127 -19.64 21.88 -5.65
N ALA A 128 -20.75 21.15 -5.73
CA ALA A 128 -22.00 21.65 -5.18
C ALA A 128 -21.80 21.94 -3.68
N PRO A 129 -22.50 22.94 -3.11
CA PRO A 129 -22.47 23.17 -1.68
C PRO A 129 -22.79 21.87 -0.95
N ASP A 130 -21.89 21.42 -0.07
CA ASP A 130 -22.14 20.23 0.74
C ASP A 130 -23.20 20.57 1.79
N PRO A 131 -24.36 19.89 1.81
CA PRO A 131 -25.43 20.17 2.76
C PRO A 131 -24.99 20.06 4.23
N LEU A 132 -23.98 19.24 4.52
CA LEU A 132 -23.42 19.11 5.87
C LEU A 132 -22.53 20.30 6.24
N SER A 133 -21.78 20.84 5.28
CA SER A 133 -21.03 22.09 5.40
C SER A 133 -21.97 23.31 5.51
N GLU A 134 -23.05 23.36 4.71
CA GLU A 134 -24.08 24.41 4.82
C GLU A 134 -24.83 24.35 6.16
N ALA A 135 -25.05 23.15 6.69
CA ALA A 135 -25.63 22.95 8.01
C ALA A 135 -24.64 23.24 9.17
N GLY A 136 -23.38 23.60 8.87
CA GLY A 136 -22.34 23.86 9.86
C GLY A 136 -21.88 22.62 10.64
N ILE A 137 -22.19 21.43 10.14
CA ILE A 137 -21.81 20.14 10.75
C ILE A 137 -20.36 19.81 10.38
N LEU A 138 -19.94 20.15 9.15
CA LEU A 138 -18.54 20.15 8.73
C LEU A 138 -18.01 21.59 8.75
N PRO A 139 -16.74 21.82 9.14
CA PRO A 139 -16.18 23.17 9.18
C PRO A 139 -16.21 23.81 7.78
N ALA A 140 -16.74 25.03 7.71
CA ALA A 140 -16.86 25.78 6.46
C ALA A 140 -15.48 26.16 5.92
N GLY A 141 -15.18 25.70 4.71
CA GLY A 141 -13.89 25.93 4.05
C GLY A 141 -12.84 24.93 4.52
N ARG A 142 -12.78 23.78 3.84
CA ARG A 142 -11.48 23.16 3.63
C ARG A 142 -10.64 24.21 2.89
N PRO A 143 -9.40 24.53 3.30
CA PRO A 143 -8.48 25.14 2.36
C PRO A 143 -8.48 24.20 1.16
N ASP A 144 -8.72 24.72 -0.05
CA ASP A 144 -8.43 23.99 -1.27
C ASP A 144 -7.07 23.34 -1.02
N ALA A 145 -7.05 22.02 -0.83
CA ALA A 145 -5.83 21.29 -0.58
C ALA A 145 -5.09 21.45 -1.89
N ALA A 146 -4.26 22.50 -1.98
CA ALA A 146 -3.90 23.22 -3.19
C ALA A 146 -4.04 22.25 -4.34
N ALA A 147 -5.18 22.33 -5.03
CA ALA A 147 -5.47 21.41 -6.11
C ALA A 147 -4.27 21.58 -7.02
N GLY A 148 -3.33 20.63 -6.94
CA GLY A 148 -2.26 20.55 -7.89
C GLY A 148 -3.06 20.35 -9.15
N GLU A 149 -3.18 21.41 -9.95
CA GLU A 149 -3.90 21.37 -11.20
C GLU A 149 -3.41 20.11 -11.88
N ALA A 150 -4.30 19.12 -12.04
CA ALA A 150 -4.01 18.02 -12.93
C ALA A 150 -3.64 18.70 -14.26
N PRO A 151 -2.41 18.54 -14.76
CA PRO A 151 -1.91 19.37 -15.84
C PRO A 151 -2.87 19.30 -17.01
N ASP A 152 -3.20 20.48 -17.50
CA ASP A 152 -4.15 20.70 -18.58
C ASP A 152 -3.70 19.91 -19.82
N THR A 153 -4.45 18.85 -20.13
CA THR A 153 -4.03 17.81 -21.07
C THR A 153 -4.43 18.19 -22.48
N ALA A 154 -3.65 19.08 -23.11
CA ALA A 154 -3.67 19.22 -24.57
C ALA A 154 -2.34 19.72 -25.20
N ALA A 155 -1.35 20.18 -24.44
CA ALA A 155 -0.09 20.65 -25.05
C ALA A 155 1.18 20.51 -24.22
N ASP A 156 1.12 20.18 -22.93
CA ASP A 156 2.32 20.09 -22.10
C ASP A 156 2.58 18.63 -21.71
N ALA A 157 3.48 17.96 -22.44
CA ALA A 157 4.20 16.86 -21.84
C ALA A 157 4.87 17.47 -20.62
N GLY A 158 4.38 17.14 -19.41
CA GLY A 158 4.90 17.68 -18.16
C GLY A 158 6.43 17.67 -18.12
N PRO A 159 7.05 18.44 -17.21
CA PRO A 159 8.48 18.71 -17.22
C PRO A 159 9.27 17.43 -17.52
N PRO A 160 10.26 17.48 -18.44
CA PRO A 160 10.89 16.28 -18.96
C PRO A 160 11.34 15.39 -17.80
N LEU A 161 11.01 14.10 -17.91
CA LEU A 161 11.39 13.13 -16.89
C LEU A 161 12.91 13.22 -16.65
N PRO A 162 13.35 13.16 -15.38
CA PRO A 162 14.77 13.10 -15.08
C PRO A 162 15.42 11.88 -15.77
N PRO A 163 16.75 11.90 -15.97
CA PRO A 163 17.45 10.75 -16.52
C PRO A 163 17.18 9.49 -15.69
N LEU A 164 17.16 8.34 -16.35
CA LEU A 164 17.00 7.05 -15.68
C LEU A 164 18.24 6.75 -14.83
N TYR A 165 18.07 6.56 -13.53
CA TYR A 165 19.18 6.24 -12.62
C TYR A 165 19.33 4.73 -12.50
N ALA A 166 20.34 4.16 -13.16
CA ALA A 166 20.66 2.73 -13.07
C ALA A 166 21.84 2.48 -12.12
N SER A 167 21.75 1.40 -11.33
CA SER A 167 22.84 0.97 -10.46
C SER A 167 23.97 0.32 -11.27
N ALA A 168 25.22 0.62 -10.90
CA ALA A 168 26.40 -0.07 -11.43
C ALA A 168 26.45 -1.58 -11.04
N ALA A 169 25.60 -2.02 -10.11
CA ALA A 169 25.47 -3.41 -9.71
C ALA A 169 24.62 -4.26 -10.68
N GLU A 170 24.03 -3.66 -11.73
CA GLU A 170 23.30 -4.41 -12.75
C GLU A 170 24.23 -5.36 -13.52
N ALA A 171 23.90 -6.65 -13.49
CA ALA A 171 24.51 -7.66 -14.34
C ALA A 171 23.89 -7.63 -15.74
N ASP A 172 24.63 -8.16 -16.72
CA ASP A 172 24.10 -8.40 -18.06
C ASP A 172 22.81 -9.26 -17.99
N PRO A 173 21.69 -8.83 -18.59
CA PRO A 173 20.43 -9.60 -18.58
C PRO A 173 20.58 -11.04 -19.10
N GLY A 174 21.44 -11.25 -20.11
CA GLY A 174 21.72 -12.56 -20.68
C GLY A 174 22.30 -13.53 -19.67
N SER A 175 23.14 -13.05 -18.74
CA SER A 175 23.68 -13.86 -17.64
C SER A 175 22.61 -14.41 -16.68
N GLY A 176 21.48 -13.69 -16.53
CA GLY A 176 20.29 -14.16 -15.79
C GLY A 176 19.29 -14.93 -16.64
N GLY A 177 19.59 -15.15 -17.93
CA GLY A 177 18.70 -15.74 -18.93
C GLY A 177 17.49 -14.86 -19.26
N MET A 178 17.61 -13.54 -19.10
CA MET A 178 16.54 -12.56 -19.33
C MET A 178 16.77 -11.80 -20.64
N SER A 179 15.68 -11.42 -21.31
CA SER A 179 15.74 -10.66 -22.55
C SER A 179 16.01 -9.18 -22.28
N THR A 180 17.09 -8.63 -22.85
CA THR A 180 17.36 -7.19 -22.82
C THR A 180 16.21 -6.38 -23.42
N ARG A 181 15.57 -6.90 -24.48
CA ARG A 181 14.43 -6.25 -25.13
C ARG A 181 13.21 -6.16 -24.21
N GLU A 182 12.87 -7.25 -23.50
CA GLU A 182 11.72 -7.24 -22.59
C GLU A 182 11.99 -6.39 -21.35
N LEU A 183 13.22 -6.35 -20.84
CA LEU A 183 13.57 -5.43 -19.75
C LEU A 183 13.50 -3.97 -20.19
N ALA A 184 13.92 -3.63 -21.42
CA ALA A 184 13.74 -2.28 -21.96
C ALA A 184 12.25 -1.93 -22.16
N ARG A 185 11.43 -2.92 -22.52
CA ARG A 185 9.98 -2.75 -22.59
C ARG A 185 9.38 -2.48 -21.20
N LEU A 186 9.84 -3.18 -20.17
CA LEU A 186 9.46 -2.92 -18.78
C LEU A 186 9.81 -1.48 -18.36
N ASP A 187 11.03 -1.03 -18.65
CA ASP A 187 11.46 0.35 -18.40
C ASP A 187 10.51 1.36 -19.08
N THR A 188 10.13 1.08 -20.33
CA THR A 188 9.20 1.92 -21.11
C THR A 188 7.81 1.99 -20.47
N LEU A 189 7.25 0.85 -20.04
CA LEU A 189 5.93 0.79 -19.40
C LEU A 189 5.90 1.60 -18.09
N ILE A 190 6.97 1.55 -17.29
CA ILE A 190 7.05 2.33 -16.05
C ILE A 190 7.12 3.82 -16.37
N LEU A 191 7.95 4.22 -17.34
CA LEU A 191 8.06 5.62 -17.75
C LEU A 191 6.76 6.16 -18.38
N GLU A 192 6.04 5.34 -19.13
CA GLU A 192 4.70 5.66 -19.64
C GLU A 192 3.71 5.88 -18.49
N ALA A 193 3.70 4.99 -17.49
CA ALA A 193 2.84 5.14 -16.31
C ALA A 193 3.18 6.40 -15.48
N VAL A 194 4.45 6.73 -15.33
CA VAL A 194 4.88 7.98 -14.65
C VAL A 194 4.43 9.21 -15.45
N ARG A 195 4.52 9.18 -16.79
CA ARG A 195 4.01 10.28 -17.65
C ARG A 195 2.49 10.40 -17.60
N ASP A 196 1.79 9.28 -17.41
CA ASP A 196 0.34 9.21 -17.22
C ASP A 196 -0.07 9.47 -15.76
N SER A 197 0.83 10.06 -14.97
CA SER A 197 0.59 10.45 -13.58
C SER A 197 0.11 9.32 -12.66
N ALA A 198 0.51 8.08 -12.93
CA ALA A 198 0.21 6.94 -12.03
C ALA A 198 1.00 7.03 -10.71
N SER A 199 2.16 7.69 -10.73
CA SER A 199 3.04 7.97 -9.58
C SER A 199 4.06 9.04 -10.00
N PRO A 200 4.58 9.91 -9.10
CA PRO A 200 5.64 10.85 -9.45
C PRO A 200 6.94 10.12 -9.84
N GLY A 201 7.14 8.91 -9.32
CA GLY A 201 8.26 8.05 -9.66
C GLY A 201 8.20 6.69 -8.98
N ALA A 202 9.23 5.88 -9.20
CA ALA A 202 9.34 4.53 -8.69
C ALA A 202 10.80 4.08 -8.60
N ALA A 203 11.04 3.00 -7.85
CA ALA A 203 12.28 2.24 -7.91
C ALA A 203 11.97 0.75 -8.15
N LEU A 204 12.80 0.09 -8.96
CA LEU A 204 12.62 -1.32 -9.33
C LEU A 204 13.91 -2.09 -9.17
N ALA A 205 13.82 -3.29 -8.58
CA ALA A 205 14.85 -4.31 -8.63
C ALA A 205 14.31 -5.58 -9.29
N VAL A 206 15.09 -6.20 -10.19
CA VAL A 206 14.79 -7.50 -10.80
C VAL A 206 16.03 -8.38 -10.71
N ALA A 207 15.89 -9.53 -10.08
CA ALA A 207 16.94 -10.53 -10.01
C ALA A 207 16.45 -11.89 -10.54
N ARG A 208 17.36 -12.64 -11.18
CA ARG A 208 17.09 -14.01 -11.63
C ARG A 208 18.37 -14.83 -11.59
N ARG A 209 18.29 -16.07 -11.09
CA ARG A 209 19.43 -17.00 -10.96
C ARG A 209 20.62 -16.37 -10.22
N GLY A 210 20.33 -15.67 -9.11
CA GLY A 210 21.35 -14.99 -8.31
C GLY A 210 21.98 -13.76 -8.98
N ARG A 211 21.45 -13.27 -10.11
CA ARG A 211 21.94 -12.08 -10.82
C ARG A 211 20.91 -10.97 -10.74
N LEU A 212 21.31 -9.81 -10.24
CA LEU A 212 20.53 -8.58 -10.27
C LEU A 212 20.62 -7.97 -11.68
N VAL A 213 19.59 -8.17 -12.51
CA VAL A 213 19.59 -7.77 -13.93
C VAL A 213 18.99 -6.38 -14.16
N ARG A 214 18.26 -5.84 -13.17
CA ARG A 214 17.80 -4.45 -13.11
C ARG A 214 17.81 -3.94 -11.67
N LEU A 215 18.25 -2.70 -11.49
CA LEU A 215 18.13 -1.94 -10.26
C LEU A 215 18.14 -0.45 -10.63
N ARG A 216 16.95 0.17 -10.73
CA ARG A 216 16.76 1.51 -11.31
C ARG A 216 15.75 2.35 -10.55
N GLY A 217 15.89 3.68 -10.67
CA GLY A 217 14.87 4.66 -10.30
C GLY A 217 14.29 5.37 -11.52
N TYR A 218 13.00 5.69 -11.48
CA TYR A 218 12.20 6.27 -12.57
C TYR A 218 11.44 7.49 -12.05
N GLY A 219 11.41 8.58 -12.80
CA GLY A 219 10.69 9.79 -12.38
C GLY A 219 11.34 10.46 -11.17
N ARG A 220 10.51 11.06 -10.31
CA ARG A 220 10.91 11.87 -9.17
C ARG A 220 10.37 11.29 -7.86
N THR A 221 10.90 11.77 -6.74
CA THR A 221 10.42 11.37 -5.42
C THR A 221 9.06 11.99 -5.08
N ASP A 222 8.70 13.10 -5.72
CA ASP A 222 7.47 13.87 -5.48
C ASP A 222 6.99 14.55 -6.79
N TRP A 223 5.77 15.07 -6.80
CA TRP A 223 5.13 15.74 -7.94
C TRP A 223 5.73 17.12 -8.26
N ALA A 224 6.39 17.76 -7.30
CA ALA A 224 7.02 19.05 -7.52
C ALA A 224 8.06 18.98 -8.66
N PRO A 225 8.10 19.95 -9.60
CA PRO A 225 9.01 19.89 -10.76
C PRO A 225 10.50 19.81 -10.39
N ASP A 226 10.87 20.39 -9.25
CA ASP A 226 12.22 20.41 -8.68
C ASP A 226 12.48 19.27 -7.68
N ALA A 227 11.50 18.37 -7.47
CA ALA A 227 11.69 17.20 -6.63
C ALA A 227 12.88 16.35 -7.11
N PRO A 228 13.68 15.80 -6.16
CA PRO A 228 14.79 14.92 -6.49
C PRO A 228 14.36 13.77 -7.40
N PRO A 229 15.25 13.27 -8.27
CA PRO A 229 14.97 12.06 -9.03
C PRO A 229 14.79 10.87 -8.10
N ALA A 230 13.88 9.96 -8.44
CA ALA A 230 13.85 8.66 -7.81
C ALA A 230 15.08 7.86 -8.24
N THR A 231 15.70 7.17 -7.29
CA THR A 231 16.91 6.38 -7.50
C THR A 231 16.75 4.99 -6.89
N PRO A 232 17.62 4.03 -7.21
CA PRO A 232 17.65 2.73 -6.53
C PRO A 232 17.75 2.78 -5.01
N THR A 233 18.29 3.89 -4.47
CA THR A 233 18.56 4.10 -3.06
C THR A 233 17.63 5.14 -2.43
N THR A 234 16.59 5.57 -3.16
CA THR A 234 15.48 6.33 -2.57
C THR A 234 14.79 5.46 -1.51
N LEU A 235 14.59 6.03 -0.34
CA LEU A 235 13.90 5.43 0.78
C LEU A 235 12.39 5.60 0.59
N TYR A 236 11.66 4.51 0.73
CA TYR A 236 10.21 4.50 0.71
C TYR A 236 9.70 3.96 2.05
N ASP A 237 8.61 4.56 2.54
CA ASP A 237 7.79 3.89 3.55
C ASP A 237 7.21 2.61 2.93
N LEU A 238 7.44 1.49 3.60
CA LEU A 238 7.05 0.17 3.11
C LEU A 238 5.62 -0.21 3.48
N ALA A 239 4.92 0.59 4.28
CA ALA A 239 3.57 0.30 4.72
C ALA A 239 3.46 -1.15 5.23
N SER A 240 2.50 -1.91 4.69
CA SER A 240 2.24 -3.29 5.06
C SER A 240 3.35 -4.30 4.73
N LEU A 241 4.34 -3.98 3.88
CA LEU A 241 5.50 -4.87 3.70
C LEU A 241 6.29 -5.04 5.00
N THR A 242 6.16 -4.11 5.96
CA THR A 242 6.66 -4.24 7.35
C THR A 242 6.31 -5.59 7.97
N LYS A 243 5.09 -6.10 7.72
CA LYS A 243 4.61 -7.37 8.26
C LYS A 243 5.47 -8.55 7.84
N VAL A 244 5.80 -8.62 6.55
CA VAL A 244 6.52 -9.75 5.96
C VAL A 244 8.02 -9.56 6.14
N VAL A 245 8.53 -8.37 5.79
CA VAL A 245 9.97 -8.07 5.81
C VAL A 245 10.48 -8.01 7.25
N GLY A 246 9.76 -7.34 8.15
CA GLY A 246 10.14 -7.18 9.55
C GLY A 246 9.54 -8.25 10.46
N THR A 247 8.25 -8.11 10.79
CA THR A 247 7.64 -8.84 11.92
C THR A 247 7.61 -10.35 11.72
N THR A 248 7.28 -10.82 10.52
CA THR A 248 7.29 -12.26 10.20
C THR A 248 8.70 -12.82 10.26
N THR A 249 9.70 -12.13 9.68
CA THR A 249 11.11 -12.50 9.78
C THR A 249 11.56 -12.62 11.24
N ALA A 250 11.24 -11.62 12.07
CA ALA A 250 11.58 -11.66 13.49
C ALA A 250 10.92 -12.83 14.23
N ALA A 251 9.64 -13.08 13.96
CA ALA A 251 8.93 -14.22 14.54
C ALA A 251 9.56 -15.55 14.11
N MET A 252 9.90 -15.74 12.83
CA MET A 252 10.47 -17.00 12.35
C MET A 252 11.87 -17.25 12.88
N LEU A 253 12.69 -16.21 13.06
CA LEU A 253 13.98 -16.35 13.76
C LEU A 253 13.79 -16.87 15.19
N LEU A 254 12.81 -16.34 15.92
CA LEU A 254 12.51 -16.82 17.27
C LEU A 254 11.92 -18.24 17.29
N VAL A 255 11.24 -18.65 16.21
CA VAL A 255 10.78 -20.05 16.04
C VAL A 255 11.96 -20.98 15.83
N ASP A 256 12.88 -20.63 14.93
CA ASP A 256 14.09 -21.43 14.65
C ASP A 256 14.99 -21.56 15.90
N GLU A 257 15.00 -20.53 16.75
CA GLU A 257 15.73 -20.51 18.03
C GLU A 257 14.99 -21.23 19.17
N GLY A 258 13.74 -21.68 18.96
CA GLY A 258 12.93 -22.34 19.98
C GLY A 258 12.38 -21.41 21.06
N HIS A 259 12.41 -20.09 20.84
CA HIS A 259 11.88 -19.08 21.76
C HIS A 259 10.38 -18.76 21.50
N LEU A 260 9.90 -19.00 20.28
CA LEU A 260 8.51 -18.82 19.88
C LEU A 260 7.94 -20.13 19.30
N GLU A 261 6.79 -20.56 19.78
CA GLU A 261 6.11 -21.76 19.28
C GLU A 261 4.88 -21.35 18.47
N LEU A 262 4.79 -21.81 17.21
CA LEU A 262 3.70 -21.42 16.30
C LEU A 262 2.32 -21.80 16.84
N ASP A 263 2.20 -22.97 17.45
CA ASP A 263 0.92 -23.50 17.92
C ASP A 263 0.67 -23.20 19.41
N ALA A 264 1.58 -22.47 20.07
CA ALA A 264 1.34 -21.99 21.42
C ALA A 264 0.32 -20.83 21.43
N PRO A 265 -0.52 -20.74 22.47
CA PRO A 265 -1.40 -19.60 22.68
C PRO A 265 -0.64 -18.29 22.83
N VAL A 266 -1.15 -17.20 22.26
CA VAL A 266 -0.58 -15.84 22.40
C VAL A 266 -0.50 -15.42 23.86
N VAL A 267 -1.49 -15.82 24.67
CA VAL A 267 -1.56 -15.53 26.11
C VAL A 267 -0.42 -16.13 26.92
N ARG A 268 0.26 -17.17 26.39
CA ARG A 268 1.50 -17.70 26.99
C ARG A 268 2.59 -16.64 27.07
N TYR A 269 2.67 -15.79 26.05
CA TYR A 269 3.65 -14.73 25.95
C TYR A 269 3.10 -13.41 26.49
N LEU A 270 1.81 -13.12 26.27
CA LEU A 270 1.15 -11.89 26.69
C LEU A 270 -0.03 -12.19 27.63
N PRO A 271 0.18 -12.47 28.94
CA PRO A 271 -0.90 -12.84 29.85
C PRO A 271 -2.03 -11.81 29.97
N TRP A 272 -1.72 -10.54 29.73
CA TRP A 272 -2.67 -9.42 29.75
C TRP A 272 -3.61 -9.37 28.53
N TRP A 273 -3.35 -10.13 27.47
CA TRP A 273 -4.00 -9.96 26.17
C TRP A 273 -5.45 -10.49 26.10
N ALA A 274 -5.86 -11.37 27.03
CA ALA A 274 -7.21 -11.94 27.07
C ALA A 274 -8.28 -11.08 27.76
N GLY A 275 -7.95 -9.86 28.21
CA GLY A 275 -8.78 -9.02 29.09
C GLY A 275 -10.14 -8.51 28.58
N GLY A 276 -10.61 -8.96 27.41
CA GLY A 276 -11.90 -8.56 26.85
C GLY A 276 -12.70 -9.67 26.15
N ASP A 277 -12.15 -10.88 26.03
CA ASP A 277 -12.80 -12.03 25.40
C ASP A 277 -12.03 -13.31 25.71
N ALA A 278 -12.65 -14.26 26.43
CA ALA A 278 -12.02 -15.51 26.83
C ALA A 278 -11.56 -16.37 25.64
N ARG A 279 -12.17 -16.22 24.45
CA ARG A 279 -11.76 -16.96 23.25
C ARG A 279 -10.33 -16.62 22.81
N LYS A 280 -9.77 -15.50 23.28
CA LYS A 280 -8.37 -15.14 23.05
C LYS A 280 -7.37 -16.13 23.68
N GLU A 281 -7.79 -16.89 24.69
CA GLU A 281 -6.95 -17.94 25.28
C GLU A 281 -6.64 -19.08 24.29
N GLU A 282 -7.45 -19.23 23.24
CA GLU A 282 -7.27 -20.25 22.20
C GLU A 282 -6.49 -19.75 20.98
N VAL A 283 -6.24 -18.43 20.89
CA VAL A 283 -5.58 -17.84 19.72
C VAL A 283 -4.10 -18.19 19.75
N THR A 284 -3.61 -18.81 18.67
CA THR A 284 -2.19 -19.19 18.54
C THR A 284 -1.37 -18.15 17.78
N VAL A 285 -0.05 -18.21 17.94
CA VAL A 285 0.91 -17.39 17.18
C VAL A 285 0.72 -17.60 15.66
N ARG A 286 0.52 -18.86 15.23
CA ARG A 286 0.23 -19.22 13.84
C ARG A 286 -1.02 -18.51 13.32
N GLN A 287 -2.06 -18.41 14.15
CA GLN A 287 -3.28 -17.70 13.76
C GLN A 287 -3.09 -16.19 13.64
N LEU A 288 -2.18 -15.56 14.40
CA LEU A 288 -1.81 -14.17 14.15
C LEU A 288 -1.14 -14.02 12.78
N LEU A 289 -0.11 -14.83 12.50
CA LEU A 289 0.65 -14.82 11.24
C LEU A 289 -0.22 -15.08 10.01
N LEU A 290 -1.21 -15.98 10.14
CA LEU A 290 -2.12 -16.33 9.05
C LEU A 290 -3.35 -15.42 8.97
N HIS A 291 -3.44 -14.39 9.81
CA HIS A 291 -4.60 -13.51 9.91
C HIS A 291 -5.92 -14.26 10.19
N ARG A 292 -5.89 -15.24 11.09
CA ARG A 292 -7.02 -16.10 11.49
C ARG A 292 -7.38 -15.96 12.97
N ALA A 293 -6.90 -14.93 13.64
CA ALA A 293 -7.02 -14.78 15.09
C ALA A 293 -8.41 -14.36 15.59
N GLY A 294 -9.38 -14.10 14.71
CA GLY A 294 -10.67 -13.53 15.12
C GLY A 294 -10.65 -12.01 15.33
N LEU A 295 -9.47 -11.38 15.22
CA LEU A 295 -9.32 -9.95 15.46
C LEU A 295 -9.94 -9.10 14.36
N PRO A 296 -10.45 -7.90 14.70
CA PRO A 296 -10.85 -6.92 13.70
C PRO A 296 -9.71 -6.62 12.72
N PRO A 297 -10.01 -6.34 11.44
CA PRO A 297 -9.00 -5.99 10.46
C PRO A 297 -8.26 -4.70 10.84
N PHE A 298 -9.00 -3.70 11.32
CA PHE A 298 -8.50 -2.35 11.61
C PHE A 298 -9.39 -1.64 12.63
N ARG A 299 -8.79 -0.71 13.39
CA ARG A 299 -9.45 0.29 14.24
C ARG A 299 -8.66 1.60 14.16
N ARG A 300 -9.35 2.74 14.21
CA ARG A 300 -8.73 4.09 14.18
C ARG A 300 -8.27 4.52 15.58
N PHE A 301 -7.42 3.73 16.22
CA PHE A 301 -6.97 4.04 17.58
C PHE A 301 -6.22 5.38 17.66
N PHE A 302 -5.53 5.77 16.60
CA PHE A 302 -4.86 7.07 16.50
C PHE A 302 -5.74 8.31 16.72
N LEU A 303 -7.07 8.19 16.59
CA LEU A 303 -8.01 9.28 16.90
C LEU A 303 -8.34 9.38 18.39
N GLU A 304 -8.14 8.30 19.14
CA GLU A 304 -8.60 8.16 20.52
C GLU A 304 -7.44 8.07 21.51
N MET A 305 -6.28 7.61 21.06
CA MET A 305 -5.14 7.33 21.92
C MET A 305 -3.80 7.38 21.19
N GLU A 306 -2.77 7.65 21.99
CA GLU A 306 -1.37 7.61 21.57
C GLU A 306 -0.55 6.84 22.61
N GLY A 307 0.55 6.26 22.16
CA GLY A 307 1.54 5.63 23.02
C GLY A 307 1.28 4.15 23.26
N ARG A 308 2.38 3.41 23.38
CA ARG A 308 2.40 1.95 23.44
C ARG A 308 1.57 1.37 24.59
N THR A 309 1.55 2.02 25.76
CA THR A 309 0.76 1.56 26.91
C THR A 309 -0.75 1.62 26.63
N ALA A 310 -1.23 2.69 25.98
CA ALA A 310 -2.64 2.82 25.64
C ALA A 310 -3.07 1.78 24.60
N TYR A 311 -2.26 1.58 23.57
CA TYR A 311 -2.49 0.56 22.55
C TYR A 311 -2.49 -0.86 23.11
N ARG A 312 -1.55 -1.22 24.00
CA ARG A 312 -1.55 -2.54 24.67
C ARG A 312 -2.87 -2.77 25.41
N ARG A 313 -3.33 -1.78 26.18
CA ARG A 313 -4.61 -1.86 26.90
C ARG A 313 -5.80 -2.02 25.94
N ALA A 314 -5.86 -1.20 24.90
CA ALA A 314 -6.96 -1.24 23.93
C ALA A 314 -7.01 -2.58 23.17
N ILE A 315 -5.86 -3.06 22.67
CA ILE A 315 -5.75 -4.34 21.96
C ILE A 315 -6.12 -5.51 22.88
N GLY A 316 -5.67 -5.49 24.15
CA GLY A 316 -6.05 -6.51 25.14
C GLY A 316 -7.56 -6.55 25.38
N ALA A 317 -8.22 -5.39 25.43
CA ALA A 317 -9.65 -5.28 25.69
C ALA A 317 -10.57 -5.58 24.48
N LEU A 318 -10.04 -5.65 23.25
CA LEU A 318 -10.84 -5.93 22.06
C LEU A 318 -11.50 -7.32 22.11
N SER A 319 -12.77 -7.43 21.73
CA SER A 319 -13.41 -8.73 21.50
C SER A 319 -13.13 -9.27 20.09
N LEU A 320 -13.19 -10.58 19.92
CA LEU A 320 -13.03 -11.22 18.61
C LEU A 320 -14.33 -11.10 17.79
N GLU A 321 -14.22 -10.76 16.52
CA GLU A 321 -15.35 -10.64 15.58
C GLU A 321 -15.80 -12.02 15.03
N TYR A 322 -14.94 -13.04 15.15
CA TYR A 322 -15.22 -14.41 14.72
C TYR A 322 -14.37 -15.42 15.49
N ALA A 323 -14.74 -16.70 15.42
CA ALA A 323 -14.02 -17.76 16.11
C ALA A 323 -12.58 -17.90 15.57
N PRO A 324 -11.56 -18.01 16.45
CA PRO A 324 -10.18 -18.25 16.04
C PRO A 324 -10.07 -19.44 15.08
N GLY A 325 -9.24 -19.31 14.05
CA GLY A 325 -9.02 -20.34 13.03
C GLY A 325 -10.14 -20.49 12.02
N SER A 326 -11.36 -19.98 12.23
CA SER A 326 -12.50 -20.27 11.32
C SER A 326 -12.40 -19.65 9.93
N ARG A 327 -11.71 -18.52 9.76
CA ARG A 327 -11.50 -17.83 8.47
C ARG A 327 -10.30 -16.89 8.52
N THR A 328 -9.83 -16.46 7.36
CA THR A 328 -8.74 -15.49 7.20
C THR A 328 -9.30 -14.08 6.96
N VAL A 329 -8.97 -13.13 7.84
CA VAL A 329 -9.29 -11.71 7.72
C VAL A 329 -8.03 -10.91 8.02
N TYR A 330 -7.47 -10.26 6.98
CA TYR A 330 -6.26 -9.45 7.08
C TYR A 330 -6.38 -8.40 8.19
N SER A 331 -5.49 -8.48 9.19
CA SER A 331 -5.59 -7.71 10.43
C SER A 331 -4.27 -7.07 10.83
N ASP A 332 -4.27 -5.74 10.90
CA ASP A 332 -3.15 -4.95 11.41
C ASP A 332 -2.96 -5.17 12.91
N ILE A 333 -4.06 -5.29 13.64
CA ILE A 333 -4.05 -5.49 15.09
C ILE A 333 -3.40 -6.83 15.46
N GLY A 334 -3.60 -7.87 14.64
CA GLY A 334 -2.90 -9.15 14.81
C GLY A 334 -1.38 -9.01 14.70
N MET A 335 -0.90 -8.19 13.76
CA MET A 335 0.53 -7.96 13.56
C MET A 335 1.13 -7.01 14.60
N MET A 336 0.39 -6.01 15.07
CA MET A 336 0.77 -5.23 16.26
C MET A 336 0.92 -6.13 17.49
N THR A 337 -0.01 -7.06 17.69
CA THR A 337 0.05 -8.05 18.79
C THR A 337 1.31 -8.91 18.68
N LEU A 338 1.63 -9.41 17.48
CA LEU A 338 2.83 -10.22 17.26
C LEU A 338 4.12 -9.44 17.53
N ALA A 339 4.18 -8.14 17.23
CA ALA A 339 5.30 -7.30 17.63
C ALA A 339 5.47 -7.25 19.15
N PHE A 340 4.38 -7.09 19.92
CA PHE A 340 4.46 -7.16 21.38
C PHE A 340 4.94 -8.52 21.89
N VAL A 341 4.54 -9.63 21.25
CA VAL A 341 5.08 -10.98 21.58
C VAL A 341 6.59 -11.03 21.38
N ILE A 342 7.09 -10.55 20.24
CA ILE A 342 8.52 -10.51 19.93
C ILE A 342 9.28 -9.67 20.97
N GLU A 343 8.76 -8.50 21.31
CA GLU A 343 9.40 -7.60 22.26
C GLU A 343 9.39 -8.16 23.69
N GLU A 344 8.34 -8.87 24.09
CA GLU A 344 8.26 -9.55 25.39
C GLU A 344 9.28 -10.69 25.48
N ILE A 345 9.40 -11.52 24.43
CA ILE A 345 10.37 -12.63 24.38
C ILE A 345 11.81 -12.10 24.42
N THR A 346 12.08 -11.02 23.68
CA THR A 346 13.45 -10.52 23.47
C THR A 346 13.89 -9.48 24.48
N GLY A 347 12.96 -8.85 25.21
CA GLY A 347 13.22 -7.71 26.08
C GLY A 347 13.67 -6.45 25.32
N ARG A 348 13.49 -6.41 23.99
CA ARG A 348 14.00 -5.35 23.11
C ARG A 348 12.90 -4.85 22.19
N GLY A 349 12.99 -3.58 21.76
CA GLY A 349 12.11 -3.05 20.71
C GLY A 349 12.30 -3.80 19.38
N LEU A 350 11.21 -3.93 18.62
CA LEU A 350 11.21 -4.63 17.33
C LEU A 350 12.27 -4.05 16.35
N ASP A 351 12.42 -2.73 16.34
CA ASP A 351 13.42 -2.00 15.54
C ASP A 351 14.86 -2.39 15.93
N ALA A 352 15.16 -2.41 17.22
CA ALA A 352 16.48 -2.76 17.73
C ALA A 352 16.81 -4.24 17.49
N PHE A 353 15.83 -5.15 17.63
CA PHE A 353 16.00 -6.57 17.34
C PHE A 353 16.29 -6.79 15.86
N LEU A 354 15.45 -6.28 14.96
CA LEU A 354 15.61 -6.44 13.51
C LEU A 354 16.91 -5.83 12.99
N ARG A 355 17.31 -4.66 13.50
CA ARG A 355 18.57 -4.02 13.11
C ARG A 355 19.78 -4.90 13.39
N GLU A 356 19.81 -5.55 14.54
CA GLU A 356 20.94 -6.40 14.93
C GLU A 356 20.90 -7.76 14.27
N ARG A 357 19.72 -8.39 14.24
CA ARG A 357 19.56 -9.79 13.84
C ARG A 357 19.39 -9.97 12.33
N VAL A 358 18.92 -8.94 11.61
CA VAL A 358 18.56 -9.03 10.19
C VAL A 358 19.29 -7.97 9.36
N TRP A 359 19.07 -6.68 9.62
CA TRP A 359 19.53 -5.63 8.71
C TRP A 359 21.05 -5.54 8.63
N ARG A 360 21.74 -5.48 9.77
CA ARG A 360 23.21 -5.41 9.80
C ARG A 360 23.87 -6.67 9.21
N PRO A 361 23.49 -7.91 9.58
CA PRO A 361 24.08 -9.11 9.00
C PRO A 361 23.88 -9.24 7.48
N LEU A 362 22.72 -8.82 6.97
CA LEU A 362 22.42 -8.85 5.53
C LEU A 362 23.00 -7.65 4.77
N GLY A 363 23.56 -6.66 5.46
CA GLY A 363 24.05 -5.43 4.82
C GLY A 363 22.94 -4.49 4.32
N MET A 364 21.71 -4.64 4.82
CA MET A 364 20.56 -3.78 4.51
C MET A 364 20.63 -2.48 5.34
N LEU A 365 21.60 -1.62 5.02
CA LEU A 365 21.97 -0.45 5.83
C LEU A 365 21.00 0.73 5.72
N ASP A 366 20.08 0.69 4.76
CA ASP A 366 19.04 1.70 4.54
C ASP A 366 17.66 1.16 4.94
N THR A 367 17.60 0.02 5.64
CA THR A 367 16.35 -0.56 6.15
C THR A 367 16.21 -0.35 7.65
N GLY A 368 15.08 0.21 8.07
CA GLY A 368 14.82 0.48 9.47
C GLY A 368 13.53 1.26 9.70
N PHE A 369 13.23 1.52 10.96
CA PHE A 369 12.12 2.37 11.36
C PHE A 369 12.63 3.77 11.67
N ARG A 370 11.77 4.78 11.54
CA ARG A 370 12.06 6.18 11.92
C ARG A 370 13.38 6.67 11.30
N PRO A 371 13.43 6.89 9.97
CA PRO A 371 14.65 7.34 9.32
C PRO A 371 15.16 8.62 9.98
N GLU A 372 16.48 8.71 10.17
CA GLU A 372 17.11 9.89 10.77
C GLU A 372 16.77 11.16 9.96
N PRO A 373 16.58 12.33 10.59
CA PRO A 373 16.21 13.56 9.90
C PRO A 373 17.12 13.91 8.71
N GLU A 374 18.41 13.60 8.81
CA GLU A 374 19.41 13.83 7.76
C GLU A 374 19.16 12.96 6.52
N ARG A 375 18.51 11.80 6.69
CA ARG A 375 18.14 10.89 5.60
C ARG A 375 16.87 11.32 4.89
N ARG A 376 16.09 12.27 5.43
CA ARG A 376 14.83 12.75 4.85
C ARG A 376 14.99 13.21 3.40
N VAL A 377 16.13 13.78 3.03
CA VAL A 377 16.44 14.18 1.63
C VAL A 377 16.45 12.99 0.64
N ARG A 378 16.61 11.76 1.13
CA ARG A 378 16.54 10.52 0.34
C ARG A 378 15.18 9.83 0.45
N VAL A 379 14.27 10.31 1.30
CA VAL A 379 12.94 9.71 1.49
C VAL A 379 11.98 10.29 0.46
N ALA A 380 11.21 9.42 -0.20
CA ALA A 380 10.07 9.87 -0.99
C ALA A 380 8.92 10.24 -0.05
N PRO A 381 8.28 11.41 -0.20
CA PRO A 381 7.00 11.67 0.44
C PRO A 381 5.97 10.56 0.15
N THR A 382 5.17 10.20 1.15
CA THR A 382 4.31 9.00 1.05
C THR A 382 2.89 9.34 0.63
N GLU A 383 2.27 10.33 1.29
CA GLU A 383 0.89 10.74 1.00
C GLU A 383 0.58 12.15 1.52
N VAL A 384 -0.40 12.80 0.91
CA VAL A 384 -1.07 13.98 1.48
C VAL A 384 -2.17 13.46 2.41
N ASP A 385 -1.89 13.46 3.70
CA ASP A 385 -2.86 13.09 4.73
C ASP A 385 -3.84 14.25 4.93
N THR A 386 -5.13 13.99 4.73
CA THR A 386 -6.22 14.98 4.86
C THR A 386 -7.18 14.64 6.01
N LEU A 387 -6.82 13.67 6.85
CA LEU A 387 -7.68 13.14 7.92
C LEU A 387 -7.08 13.36 9.32
N TYR A 388 -5.78 13.10 9.49
CA TYR A 388 -5.16 13.07 10.81
C TYR A 388 -4.08 14.12 10.97
N ARG A 389 -3.05 14.11 10.12
CA ARG A 389 -1.92 15.05 10.22
C ARG A 389 -2.10 16.29 9.32
N GLU A 390 -3.07 16.28 8.40
CA GLU A 390 -3.36 17.40 7.49
C GLU A 390 -2.11 17.96 6.80
N THR A 391 -1.23 17.06 6.34
CA THR A 391 0.10 17.41 5.84
C THR A 391 0.58 16.43 4.78
N HIS A 392 1.59 16.87 4.01
CA HIS A 392 2.33 15.98 3.14
C HIS A 392 3.32 15.15 3.98
N VAL A 393 2.95 13.90 4.25
CA VAL A 393 3.72 13.00 5.11
C VAL A 393 5.05 12.65 4.44
N HIS A 394 6.16 13.00 5.10
CA HIS A 394 7.49 12.85 4.53
C HIS A 394 8.56 12.61 5.60
N GLY A 395 9.15 11.42 5.60
CA GLY A 395 10.19 11.00 6.57
C GLY A 395 9.63 10.36 7.83
N GLU A 396 8.32 10.17 7.90
CA GLU A 396 7.59 9.59 9.03
C GLU A 396 6.63 8.54 8.50
N VAL A 397 6.31 7.53 9.32
CA VAL A 397 5.41 6.46 8.90
C VAL A 397 4.04 7.02 8.52
N HIS A 398 3.53 6.57 7.39
CA HIS A 398 2.26 7.00 6.84
C HIS A 398 1.08 6.42 7.61
N ASP A 399 1.15 5.16 8.05
CA ASP A 399 0.09 4.55 8.86
C ASP A 399 -0.06 5.28 10.21
N GLU A 400 -1.27 5.76 10.48
CA GLU A 400 -1.55 6.64 11.62
C GLU A 400 -1.48 5.89 12.95
N ASN A 401 -1.84 4.60 12.98
CA ASN A 401 -1.69 3.79 14.19
C ASN A 401 -0.22 3.52 14.49
N ALA A 402 0.60 3.25 13.47
CA ALA A 402 2.04 3.07 13.63
C ALA A 402 2.70 4.38 14.08
N TYR A 403 2.29 5.52 13.53
CA TYR A 403 2.71 6.84 13.98
C TYR A 403 2.38 7.05 15.46
N ALA A 404 1.12 6.88 15.85
CA ALA A 404 0.65 7.03 17.23
C ALA A 404 1.23 5.98 18.21
N LEU A 405 1.78 4.87 17.71
CA LEU A 405 2.56 3.89 18.48
C LEU A 405 4.03 4.30 18.70
N GLY A 406 4.45 5.46 18.17
CA GLY A 406 5.81 5.97 18.23
C GLY A 406 6.69 5.53 17.05
N GLY A 407 6.09 5.17 15.91
CA GLY A 407 6.77 4.89 14.64
C GLY A 407 7.34 3.47 14.48
N VAL A 408 7.23 2.61 15.49
CA VAL A 408 7.67 1.20 15.45
C VAL A 408 6.49 0.30 15.77
N ALA A 409 5.92 -0.34 14.76
CA ALA A 409 4.78 -1.24 14.89
C ALA A 409 4.94 -2.49 14.02
N GLY A 410 4.22 -3.55 14.36
CA GLY A 410 4.33 -4.83 13.64
C GLY A 410 3.63 -4.86 12.28
N HIS A 411 2.75 -3.90 12.02
CA HIS A 411 1.95 -3.87 10.80
C HIS A 411 2.44 -2.86 9.76
N ALA A 412 3.16 -1.81 10.18
CA ALA A 412 3.67 -0.71 9.35
C ALA A 412 4.84 0.04 10.03
N GLY A 413 5.52 0.93 9.28
CA GLY A 413 6.56 1.83 9.79
C GLY A 413 8.00 1.51 9.39
N LEU A 414 8.21 0.40 8.67
CA LEU A 414 9.51 0.10 8.09
C LEU A 414 9.75 0.97 6.84
N PHE A 415 10.95 1.52 6.72
CA PHE A 415 11.47 2.17 5.54
C PHE A 415 12.56 1.29 4.92
N SER A 416 12.67 1.29 3.59
CA SER A 416 13.74 0.59 2.87
C SER A 416 13.92 1.15 1.46
N THR A 417 14.82 0.54 0.70
CA THR A 417 15.11 0.85 -0.70
C THR A 417 14.87 -0.37 -1.58
N ALA A 418 14.74 -0.17 -2.89
CA ALA A 418 14.69 -1.29 -3.83
C ALA A 418 15.96 -2.17 -3.76
N ALA A 419 17.12 -1.56 -3.47
CA ALA A 419 18.38 -2.28 -3.31
C ALA A 419 18.38 -3.21 -2.09
N ASP A 420 17.98 -2.72 -0.92
CA ASP A 420 17.92 -3.53 0.31
C ASP A 420 16.86 -4.62 0.22
N LEU A 421 15.69 -4.31 -0.36
CA LEU A 421 14.64 -5.31 -0.57
C LEU A 421 15.06 -6.40 -1.56
N ALA A 422 15.92 -6.11 -2.53
CA ALA A 422 16.49 -7.12 -3.41
C ALA A 422 17.38 -8.11 -2.65
N VAL A 423 18.17 -7.62 -1.68
CA VAL A 423 18.96 -8.47 -0.78
C VAL A 423 18.04 -9.35 0.05
N PHE A 424 17.02 -8.76 0.71
CA PHE A 424 16.04 -9.52 1.48
C PHE A 424 15.37 -10.61 0.65
N ALA A 425 14.87 -10.27 -0.54
CA ALA A 425 14.22 -11.22 -1.44
C ALA A 425 15.17 -12.34 -1.87
N ALA A 426 16.43 -12.03 -2.18
CA ALA A 426 17.45 -13.03 -2.50
C ALA A 426 17.71 -13.98 -1.33
N THR A 427 17.80 -13.46 -0.09
CA THR A 427 17.97 -14.26 1.12
C THR A 427 16.83 -15.23 1.34
N VAL A 428 15.58 -14.76 1.21
CA VAL A 428 14.40 -15.62 1.34
C VAL A 428 14.38 -16.70 0.25
N LEU A 429 14.66 -16.34 -1.01
CA LEU A 429 14.72 -17.30 -2.13
C LEU A 429 15.84 -18.34 -1.98
N ALA A 430 16.90 -18.00 -1.25
CA ALA A 430 18.01 -18.90 -0.93
C ALA A 430 17.75 -19.75 0.34
N GLY A 431 16.54 -19.73 0.89
CA GLY A 431 16.17 -20.51 2.07
C GLY A 431 16.64 -19.90 3.39
N GLY A 432 16.84 -18.59 3.45
CA GLY A 432 17.25 -17.86 4.66
C GLY A 432 18.76 -17.70 4.82
N ALA A 433 19.57 -18.20 3.89
CA ALA A 433 21.02 -18.07 3.92
C ALA A 433 21.55 -17.34 2.69
N ILE A 434 22.41 -16.34 2.89
CA ILE A 434 23.28 -15.78 1.85
C ILE A 434 24.73 -15.94 2.30
N GLU A 435 25.64 -16.19 1.35
CA GLU A 435 27.08 -16.10 1.66
C GLU A 435 27.34 -14.72 2.25
N ALA A 436 27.92 -14.68 3.46
CA ALA A 436 28.21 -13.42 4.12
C ALA A 436 29.06 -12.55 3.18
N CYS A 437 28.69 -11.28 3.02
CA CYS A 437 29.58 -10.30 2.41
C CYS A 437 30.93 -10.39 3.13
N PRO A 438 32.06 -10.57 2.42
CA PRO A 438 33.37 -10.45 3.04
C PRO A 438 33.38 -9.11 3.75
N ALA A 439 33.64 -9.12 5.07
CA ALA A 439 33.81 -7.88 5.81
C ALA A 439 34.81 -7.02 5.04
N GLY A 440 34.35 -5.85 4.58
CA GLY A 440 35.22 -4.90 3.89
C GLY A 440 36.45 -4.61 4.75
N PRO A 441 37.57 -4.17 4.14
CA PRO A 441 38.79 -3.93 4.88
C PRO A 441 38.50 -3.03 6.09
N PRO A 442 39.07 -3.33 7.27
CA PRO A 442 38.83 -2.55 8.47
C PRO A 442 39.14 -1.08 8.18
N ARG A 443 38.22 -0.19 8.58
CA ARG A 443 38.44 1.26 8.48
C ARG A 443 39.76 1.61 9.18
N PRO A 444 40.66 2.38 8.55
CA PRO A 444 41.86 2.83 9.23
C PRO A 444 41.47 3.71 10.42
N GLY A 445 41.77 3.26 11.64
CA GLY A 445 41.58 4.04 12.86
C GLY A 445 40.79 3.39 14.00
N ALA A 446 40.21 2.19 13.84
CA ALA A 446 39.60 1.48 14.97
C ALA A 446 40.68 0.73 15.76
N ALA A 447 41.17 1.36 16.83
CA ALA A 447 42.11 0.76 17.76
C ALA A 447 41.54 -0.54 18.34
N ALA A 448 42.38 -1.59 18.37
CA ALA A 448 42.07 -2.88 18.93
C ALA A 448 41.79 -2.77 20.44
N GLY A 449 40.52 -2.93 20.84
CA GLY A 449 40.12 -3.26 22.20
C GLY A 449 40.13 -4.77 22.38
N GLY A 450 40.81 -5.23 23.43
CA GLY A 450 41.16 -6.63 23.70
C GLY A 450 40.01 -7.63 23.64
N GLY A 451 40.36 -8.84 23.20
CA GLY A 451 39.45 -9.93 22.93
C GLY A 451 38.85 -10.58 24.17
N ASP A 452 37.69 -11.19 23.95
CA ASP A 452 37.27 -12.36 24.70
C ASP A 452 36.77 -13.42 23.72
N THR A 453 37.40 -14.58 23.74
CA THR A 453 37.17 -15.69 22.79
C THR A 453 36.08 -16.60 23.32
N ALA A 454 34.86 -16.48 22.81
CA ALA A 454 33.82 -17.50 22.98
C ALA A 454 33.91 -18.53 21.85
N ARG A 455 34.36 -19.74 22.20
CA ARG A 455 34.43 -20.93 21.33
C ARG A 455 33.03 -21.33 20.82
N ALA A 456 32.87 -21.40 19.51
CA ALA A 456 31.78 -22.13 18.88
C ALA A 456 32.01 -23.65 19.01
N ALA A 457 31.10 -24.35 19.68
CA ALA A 457 31.01 -25.81 19.62
C ALA A 457 30.12 -26.19 18.43
N GLY A 458 30.70 -26.91 17.48
CA GLY A 458 29.98 -27.47 16.33
C GLY A 458 29.03 -28.63 16.72
N PRO A 459 28.11 -29.01 15.83
CA PRO A 459 27.09 -30.01 16.12
C PRO A 459 27.70 -31.41 16.16
N ARG A 460 27.28 -32.21 17.14
CA ARG A 460 27.48 -33.67 17.12
C ARG A 460 26.21 -34.35 16.60
N ALA A 461 26.45 -35.19 15.59
CA ALA A 461 25.68 -36.27 14.98
C ALA A 461 24.21 -36.47 15.37
#